data_AF-A0A927QF16-F1
#
_entry.id   AF-A0A927QF16-F1
#
_cell.length_a   1.000
_cell.length_b   1.000
_cell.length_c   1.000
_cell.angle_alpha   90.00
_cell.angle_beta   90.00
_cell.angle_gamma   90.00
#
_symmetry.space_group_name_H-M   'P 1'
#
loop_
_entity.id
_entity.type
_entity.pdbx_description
1 polymer ?
#
loop_
_entity_poly.entity_id
_entity_poly.type
_entity_poly.pdbx_seq_one_letter_code
_entity_poly.pdbx_strand_id
1 'polypeptide(L)'
;MTITSTEKTGARTSEAAGVITGARERIDALDDRIIGLIQERVAVSAVIQEARIESGGRRVNLSREMEILAHYSDALGKPGTALAMTLLELCRGRL
;
A
#
# COMPACT_ATOMS: atom_id res chain seq x y z
N MET A 1 -29.75 2.21 -21.36
CA MET A 1 -29.14 3.49 -21.77
C MET A 1 -27.63 3.33 -21.59
N THR A 2 -26.86 3.45 -22.67
CA THR A 2 -25.41 3.19 -22.65
C THR A 2 -24.67 4.47 -22.28
N ILE A 3 -23.93 4.47 -21.17
CA ILE A 3 -23.15 5.64 -20.72
C ILE A 3 -21.95 5.84 -21.66
N THR A 4 -21.78 7.05 -22.18
CA THR A 4 -20.68 7.42 -23.08
C THR A 4 -19.33 7.46 -22.34
N SER A 5 -18.21 7.30 -23.06
CA SER A 5 -16.87 7.33 -22.45
C SER A 5 -16.57 8.66 -21.75
N THR A 6 -17.03 9.77 -22.31
CA THR A 6 -16.95 11.12 -21.71
C THR A 6 -17.72 11.20 -20.38
N GLU A 7 -18.91 10.61 -20.30
CA GLU A 7 -19.68 10.55 -19.04
C GLU A 7 -19.01 9.66 -17.98
N LYS A 8 -18.44 8.50 -18.37
CA LYS A 8 -17.73 7.59 -17.43
C LYS A 8 -16.46 8.20 -16.84
N THR A 9 -15.79 9.05 -17.61
CA THR A 9 -14.50 9.64 -17.23
C THR A 9 -14.64 11.04 -16.64
N GLY A 10 -15.77 11.73 -16.89
CA GLY A 10 -15.93 13.15 -16.63
C GLY A 10 -15.22 14.05 -17.66
N ALA A 11 -14.68 13.47 -18.73
CA ALA A 11 -13.96 14.20 -19.77
C ALA A 11 -14.91 14.99 -20.67
N ARG A 12 -14.42 16.10 -21.22
CA ARG A 12 -15.17 16.95 -22.15
C ARG A 12 -14.92 16.62 -23.63
N THR A 13 -13.94 15.78 -23.94
CA THR A 13 -13.64 15.32 -25.31
C THR A 13 -13.43 13.80 -25.35
N SER A 14 -13.64 13.20 -26.52
CA SER A 14 -13.40 11.77 -26.77
C SER A 14 -11.95 11.35 -26.55
N GLU A 15 -11.00 12.20 -26.96
CA GLU A 15 -9.56 11.94 -26.85
C GLU A 15 -9.15 11.93 -25.38
N ALA A 16 -9.59 12.93 -24.60
CA ALA A 16 -9.35 12.98 -23.16
C ALA A 16 -10.00 11.79 -22.44
N ALA A 17 -11.21 11.38 -22.86
CA ALA A 17 -11.88 10.22 -22.31
C ALA A 17 -11.10 8.90 -22.57
N GLY A 18 -10.51 8.76 -23.76
CA GLY A 18 -9.63 7.64 -24.10
C GLY A 18 -8.38 7.59 -23.21
N VAL A 19 -7.68 8.72 -23.06
CA VAL A 19 -6.47 8.82 -22.20
C VAL A 19 -6.80 8.48 -20.75
N ILE A 20 -7.89 9.02 -20.20
CA ILE A 20 -8.29 8.77 -18.80
C ILE A 20 -8.64 7.29 -18.59
N THR A 21 -9.34 6.67 -19.55
CA THR A 21 -9.70 5.25 -19.46
C THR A 21 -8.45 4.38 -19.38
N GLY A 22 -7.50 4.55 -20.31
CA GLY A 22 -6.24 3.78 -20.28
C GLY A 22 -5.36 4.09 -19.06
N ALA A 23 -5.37 5.33 -18.56
CA ALA A 23 -4.66 5.68 -17.33
C ALA A 23 -5.26 4.99 -16.09
N ARG A 24 -6.59 4.88 -16.02
CA ARG A 24 -7.27 4.17 -14.93
C ARG A 24 -6.99 2.67 -14.95
N GLU A 25 -7.04 2.04 -16.12
CA GLU A 25 -6.65 0.62 -16.26
C GLU A 25 -5.21 0.38 -15.78
N ARG A 26 -4.30 1.32 -16.05
CA ARG A 26 -2.94 1.26 -15.53
C ARG A 26 -2.85 1.47 -14.02
N ILE A 27 -3.69 2.33 -13.43
CA ILE A 27 -3.79 2.50 -11.98
C ILE A 27 -4.30 1.21 -11.35
N ASP A 28 -5.35 0.60 -11.89
CA ASP A 28 -5.90 -0.66 -11.37
C ASP A 28 -4.82 -1.76 -11.35
N ALA A 29 -4.05 -1.90 -12.44
CA ALA A 29 -2.94 -2.84 -12.51
C ALA A 29 -1.75 -2.49 -11.58
N LEU A 30 -1.58 -1.22 -11.19
CA LEU A 30 -0.60 -0.83 -10.17
C LEU A 30 -1.12 -1.17 -8.77
N ASP A 31 -2.40 -0.91 -8.50
CA ASP A 31 -3.03 -1.17 -7.22
C ASP A 31 -3.07 -2.67 -6.91
N ASP A 32 -3.37 -3.52 -7.89
CA ASP A 32 -3.28 -4.99 -7.74
C ASP A 32 -1.87 -5.43 -7.32
N ARG A 33 -0.83 -4.84 -7.91
CA ARG A 33 0.57 -5.13 -7.55
C ARG A 33 0.92 -4.61 -6.17
N ILE A 34 0.46 -3.41 -5.80
CA ILE A 34 0.66 -2.83 -4.48
C ILE A 34 0.00 -3.72 -3.42
N ILE A 35 -1.24 -4.16 -3.64
CA ILE A 35 -1.96 -5.07 -2.74
C ILE A 35 -1.21 -6.39 -2.58
N GLY A 36 -0.74 -6.98 -3.68
CA GLY A 36 0.08 -8.20 -3.64
C GLY A 36 1.35 -8.03 -2.81
N LEU A 37 2.09 -6.94 -3.02
CA LEU A 37 3.29 -6.62 -2.24
C LEU A 37 3.00 -6.41 -0.75
N ILE A 38 1.87 -5.78 -0.42
CA ILE A 38 1.45 -5.58 0.98
C ILE A 38 1.14 -6.94 1.63
N GLN A 39 0.40 -7.82 0.94
CA GLN A 39 0.08 -9.15 1.46
C GLN A 39 1.34 -9.99 1.68
N GLU A 40 2.28 -9.97 0.73
CA GLU A 40 3.59 -10.62 0.87
C GLU A 40 4.37 -10.06 2.08
N ARG A 41 4.43 -8.73 2.21
CA ARG A 41 5.08 -8.07 3.36
C ARG A 41 4.47 -8.48 4.69
N VAL A 42 3.14 -8.62 4.76
CA VAL A 42 2.42 -9.11 5.95
C VAL A 42 2.82 -10.55 6.28
N ALA A 43 2.84 -11.44 5.29
CA ALA A 43 3.24 -12.83 5.47
C ALA A 43 4.69 -12.95 5.98
N VAL A 44 5.63 -12.21 5.37
CA VAL A 44 7.03 -12.17 5.82
C VAL A 44 7.14 -11.61 7.24
N SER A 45 6.36 -10.58 7.58
CA SER A 45 6.37 -10.03 8.94
C SER A 45 5.84 -11.02 9.98
N ALA A 46 4.84 -11.84 9.65
CA ALA A 46 4.34 -12.88 10.54
C ALA A 46 5.43 -13.91 10.87
N VAL A 47 6.18 -14.38 9.88
CA VAL A 47 7.33 -15.30 10.07
C VAL A 47 8.37 -14.69 11.02
N ILE A 48 8.70 -13.41 10.85
CA ILE A 48 9.66 -12.71 11.73
C ILE A 48 9.13 -12.63 13.17
N GLN A 49 7.83 -12.35 13.34
CA GLN A 49 7.20 -12.24 14.65
C GLN A 49 7.16 -13.60 15.36
N GLU A 50 6.82 -14.67 14.64
CA GLU A 50 6.82 -16.04 15.15
C GLU A 50 8.21 -16.43 15.65
N ALA A 51 9.24 -16.29 14.82
CA ALA A 51 10.62 -16.60 15.19
C ALA A 51 11.09 -15.83 16.45
N ARG A 52 10.68 -14.56 16.61
CA ARG A 52 11.00 -13.78 17.81
C ARG A 52 10.30 -14.28 19.06
N ILE A 53 9.03 -14.65 18.94
CA ILE A 53 8.24 -15.14 20.07
C ILE A 53 8.77 -16.50 20.51
N GLU A 54 9.05 -17.39 19.56
CA GLU A 54 9.64 -18.71 19.83
C GLU A 54 11.01 -18.62 20.51
N SER A 55 11.78 -17.58 20.19
CA SER A 55 13.06 -17.31 20.86
C SER A 55 12.92 -16.58 22.21
N GLY A 56 11.72 -16.42 22.76
CA GLY A 56 11.45 -15.71 24.03
C GLY A 56 11.53 -14.17 23.94
N GLY A 57 11.57 -13.63 22.72
CA GLY A 57 11.62 -12.20 22.44
C GLY A 57 10.23 -11.53 22.42
N ARG A 58 10.24 -10.22 22.19
CA ARG A 58 9.00 -9.44 22.01
C ARG A 58 8.50 -9.53 20.58
N ARG A 59 7.17 -9.52 20.42
CA ARG A 59 6.49 -9.45 19.11
C ARG A 59 6.95 -8.23 18.28
N VAL A 60 7.19 -7.10 18.94
CA VAL A 60 7.57 -5.83 18.30
C VAL A 60 9.00 -5.42 18.68
N ASN A 61 9.72 -4.80 17.73
CA ASN A 61 10.98 -4.10 17.97
C ASN A 61 10.84 -2.64 17.54
N LEU A 62 10.76 -1.74 18.52
CA LEU A 62 10.54 -0.31 18.31
C LEU A 62 11.64 0.33 17.44
N SER A 63 12.91 -0.02 17.64
CA SER A 63 14.01 0.52 16.82
C SER A 63 13.80 0.19 15.34
N ARG A 64 13.40 -1.04 15.05
CA ARG A 64 13.14 -1.46 13.67
C ARG A 64 11.89 -0.78 13.08
N GLU A 65 10.86 -0.56 13.88
CA GLU A 65 9.68 0.19 13.43
C GLU A 65 10.02 1.65 13.12
N MET A 66 10.86 2.30 13.94
CA MET A 66 11.34 3.66 13.68
C MET A 66 12.15 3.76 12.37
N GLU A 67 12.99 2.77 12.07
CA GLU A 67 13.71 2.71 10.78
C GLU A 67 12.75 2.62 9.58
N ILE A 68 11.65 1.84 9.72
CA ILE A 68 10.63 1.73 8.67
C ILE A 68 9.90 3.07 8.48
N LEU A 69 9.52 3.74 9.58
CA LEU A 69 8.88 5.05 9.51
C LEU A 69 9.78 6.08 8.81
N ALA A 70 11.07 6.10 9.15
CA ALA A 70 12.05 6.97 8.51
C ALA A 70 12.17 6.67 7.01
N HIS A 71 12.32 5.39 6.65
CA HIS A 71 12.45 4.97 5.25
C HIS A 71 11.28 5.44 4.37
N TYR A 72 10.03 5.27 4.84
CA TYR A 72 8.86 5.74 4.08
C TYR A 72 8.74 7.26 4.09
N SER A 73 9.09 7.92 5.19
CA SER A 73 9.11 9.39 5.29
C SER A 73 10.13 10.00 4.32
N ASP A 74 11.31 9.40 4.18
CA ASP A 74 12.34 9.89 3.26
C ASP A 74 11.92 9.73 1.80
N ALA A 75 11.25 8.62 1.48
CA ALA A 75 10.80 8.34 0.12
C ALA A 75 9.56 9.14 -0.31
N LEU A 76 8.61 9.37 0.60
CA LEU A 76 7.27 9.90 0.28
C LEU A 76 6.93 11.20 1.03
N GLY A 77 7.84 11.72 1.85
CA GLY A 77 7.60 12.85 2.74
C GLY A 77 6.59 12.53 3.84
N LYS A 78 5.86 13.55 4.30
CA LYS A 78 4.88 13.45 5.41
C LYS A 78 3.83 12.33 5.23
N PRO A 79 3.25 12.11 4.02
CA PRO A 79 2.34 10.97 3.81
C PRO A 79 2.98 9.60 4.02
N GLY A 80 4.30 9.49 3.83
CA GLY A 80 5.06 8.25 4.00
C GLY A 80 4.97 7.68 5.42
N THR A 81 5.06 8.55 6.43
CA THR A 81 4.92 8.12 7.84
C THR A 81 3.55 7.48 8.09
N ALA A 82 2.47 8.08 7.58
CA ALA A 82 1.12 7.54 7.77
C ALA A 82 0.93 6.20 7.04
N LEU A 83 1.50 6.07 5.83
CA LEU A 83 1.49 4.81 5.10
C LEU A 83 2.25 3.71 5.86
N ALA A 84 3.45 4.01 6.36
CA ALA A 84 4.24 3.06 7.13
C ALA A 84 3.55 2.63 8.43
N MET A 85 2.92 3.56 9.15
CA MET A 85 2.11 3.26 10.34
C MET A 85 0.99 2.27 9.99
N THR A 86 0.26 2.52 8.90
CA THR A 86 -0.82 1.63 8.43
C THR A 86 -0.27 0.23 8.11
N LEU A 87 0.88 0.14 7.44
CA LEU A 87 1.51 -1.13 7.11
C LEU A 87 2.02 -1.89 8.34
N LEU A 88 2.53 -1.19 9.35
CA LEU A 88 2.94 -1.78 10.63
C LEU A 88 1.74 -2.32 11.40
N GLU A 89 0.63 -1.59 11.40
CA GLU A 89 -0.65 -2.02 12.00
C GLU A 89 -1.19 -3.29 11.33
N LEU A 90 -1.18 -3.37 10.00
CA LEU A 90 -1.58 -4.57 9.27
C LEU A 90 -0.71 -5.79 9.66
N CYS A 91 0.60 -5.59 9.84
CA CYS A 91 1.53 -6.67 10.16
C CYS A 91 1.41 -7.20 11.59
N ARG A 92 1.17 -6.35 12.58
CA ARG A 92 1.14 -6.77 14.00
C ARG A 92 -0.24 -7.21 14.49
N GLY A 93 -1.29 -7.00 13.67
CA GLY A 93 -2.68 -7.11 14.07
C GLY A 93 -3.15 -5.87 14.86
N ARG A 94 -4.46 -5.71 15.05
CA ARG A 94 -4.95 -4.69 16.01
C ARG A 94 -4.43 -5.05 17.40
N LEU A 95 -3.76 -4.09 18.04
CA LEU A 95 -3.56 -4.08 19.49
C LEU A 95 -4.90 -3.99 20.20
#